data_AF-A0A6J4VE84-F1
#
_entry.id   AF-A0A6J4VE84-F1
#
_cell.length_a   1.000
_cell.length_b   1.000
_cell.length_c   1.000
_cell.angle_alpha   90.00
_cell.angle_beta   90.00
_cell.angle_gamma   90.00
#
_symmetry.space_group_name_H-M   'P 1'
#
loop_
_entity.id
_entity.type
_entity.pdbx_description
1 polymer ?
#
loop_
_entity_poly.entity_id
_entity_poly.type
_entity_poly.pdbx_seq_one_letter_code
_entity_poly.pdbx_strand_id
1 'polypeptide(L)'
;LSGGAAAHLATREYFVPAYLLRLTTRKPLPCDVRESSERDFDVALTSHLGREHTLGTATIGFGSQARSVLAHFAPHADRRTRILYSRFLAEGEARDMNLRDTRMVEWGHFAGVQGGGRAIALYGLRPDYRRLSALRVELFLLGAGTNDAPWCDGRRLTPGDRVAAGQWLTLDLGPAYAAIYPLRPTHLGGDGARPVALHADGTDLRLTIDNYDGPAKFFWKYAPLPWEHGGGAIGPFFHGNLRAGFLIETTDASEWGDFEAFRRAVEEAHVSDTVDDLVRRVRWERGGHSLELAVDLHTFARVAHLVDGQPEADVSLQAPGVVQLPGTSAGLDGVEVRSSAPGMWVAVADDGYAVANPTPAPLEVGVAGAAAMLPAFARAMVGQGGDVRVDELPVG
;
A
#
# COMPACT_ATOMS: atom_id res chain seq x y z
N LEU A 1 -22.65 -1.61 9.89
CA LEU A 1 -22.55 -0.99 11.23
C LEU A 1 -23.67 0.02 11.41
N SER A 2 -24.71 -0.35 12.16
CA SER A 2 -25.91 0.47 12.39
C SER A 2 -25.69 1.50 13.51
N GLY A 3 -25.73 2.78 13.16
CA GLY A 3 -26.35 3.89 13.90
C GLY A 3 -25.91 4.30 15.33
N GLY A 4 -25.27 3.43 16.12
CA GLY A 4 -25.09 3.68 17.57
C GLY A 4 -23.73 4.26 17.98
N ALA A 5 -22.64 3.87 17.31
CA ALA A 5 -21.29 4.18 17.77
C ALA A 5 -20.83 5.62 17.43
N ALA A 6 -21.33 6.21 16.35
CA ALA A 6 -20.95 7.57 15.93
C ALA A 6 -21.50 8.66 16.86
N ALA A 7 -22.58 8.39 17.60
CA ALA A 7 -23.21 9.37 18.48
C ALA A 7 -22.42 9.64 19.78
N HIS A 8 -21.49 8.75 20.16
CA HIS A 8 -20.74 8.88 21.42
C HIS A 8 -19.42 9.66 21.31
N LEU A 9 -18.97 10.00 20.10
CA LEU A 9 -17.75 10.82 19.90
C LEU A 9 -18.02 12.33 20.03
N ALA A 10 -19.28 12.75 20.06
CA ALA A 10 -19.66 14.14 20.32
C ALA A 10 -19.81 14.41 21.82
N THR A 11 -18.77 14.12 22.62
CA THR A 11 -18.69 14.66 23.99
C THR A 11 -18.05 16.04 23.95
N ARG A 12 -18.40 16.92 24.90
CA ARG A 12 -17.93 18.31 25.01
C ARG A 12 -16.39 18.48 25.01
N GLU A 13 -15.62 17.40 25.17
CA GLU A 13 -14.15 17.42 25.18
C GLU A 13 -13.51 17.29 23.78
N TYR A 14 -14.21 16.73 22.79
CA TYR A 14 -13.68 16.57 21.43
C TYR A 14 -14.76 16.91 20.41
N PHE A 15 -14.88 18.20 20.06
CA PHE A 15 -15.81 18.61 19.00
C PHE A 15 -15.24 18.22 17.65
N VAL A 16 -15.57 17.02 17.17
CA VAL A 16 -15.43 16.66 15.75
C VAL A 16 -16.66 17.21 15.04
N PRO A 17 -16.52 18.20 14.12
CA PRO A 17 -17.66 18.74 13.40
C PRO A 17 -18.47 17.65 12.70
N ALA A 18 -19.81 17.80 12.70
CA ALA A 18 -20.72 16.79 12.16
C ALA A 18 -20.43 16.43 10.69
N TYR A 19 -19.91 17.36 9.90
CA TYR A 19 -19.48 17.09 8.52
C TYR A 19 -18.30 16.11 8.45
N LEU A 20 -17.32 16.18 9.37
CA LEU A 20 -16.21 15.21 9.44
C LEU A 20 -16.70 13.82 9.85
N LEU A 21 -17.67 13.72 10.76
CA LEU A 21 -18.30 12.44 11.12
C LEU A 21 -19.11 11.84 9.96
N ARG A 22 -19.61 12.66 9.04
CA ARG A 22 -20.29 12.18 7.82
C ARG A 22 -19.32 11.72 6.75
N LEU A 23 -18.18 12.39 6.58
CA LEU A 23 -17.10 11.91 5.71
C LEU A 23 -16.60 10.51 6.13
N THR A 24 -16.72 10.15 7.40
CA THR A 24 -16.36 8.80 7.86
C THR A 24 -17.49 7.76 7.73
N THR A 25 -18.75 8.18 7.62
CA THR A 25 -19.92 7.27 7.60
C THR A 25 -20.60 7.12 6.23
N ARG A 26 -20.42 8.06 5.30
CA ARG A 26 -20.97 8.04 3.93
C ARG A 26 -19.87 8.09 2.88
N LYS A 27 -18.89 7.20 2.99
CA LYS A 27 -17.87 7.07 1.95
C LYS A 27 -18.49 6.43 0.70
N PRO A 28 -18.38 7.04 -0.49
CA PRO A 28 -18.69 6.31 -1.72
C PRO A 28 -17.67 5.17 -1.83
N LEU A 29 -18.16 3.94 -1.82
CA LEU A 29 -17.34 2.73 -1.98
C LEU A 29 -17.67 2.08 -3.34
N PRO A 30 -16.67 1.59 -4.08
CA PRO A 30 -15.25 1.59 -3.72
C PRO A 30 -14.58 2.98 -3.85
N CYS A 31 -13.49 3.22 -3.11
CA CYS A 31 -12.66 4.41 -3.29
C CYS A 31 -11.21 4.24 -2.87
N ASP A 32 -10.36 5.13 -3.38
CA ASP A 32 -8.95 5.23 -2.99
C ASP A 32 -8.72 6.44 -2.08
N VAL A 33 -7.91 6.23 -1.04
CA VAL A 33 -7.36 7.25 -0.16
C VAL A 33 -5.84 7.23 -0.34
N ARG A 34 -5.25 8.38 -0.61
CA ARG A 34 -3.80 8.56 -0.70
C ARG A 34 -3.34 9.64 0.24
N GLU A 35 -2.26 9.38 0.97
CA GLU A 35 -1.66 10.31 1.93
C GLU A 35 -0.14 10.27 1.82
N SER A 36 0.49 11.42 1.55
CA SER A 36 1.95 11.56 1.71
C SER A 36 2.27 11.87 3.16
N SER A 37 2.93 10.94 3.86
CA SER A 37 3.43 11.19 5.21
C SER A 37 4.70 12.04 5.21
N GLU A 38 5.53 11.91 4.17
CA GLU A 38 6.77 12.70 4.03
C GLU A 38 7.19 12.84 2.56
N ARG A 39 6.82 13.96 1.93
CA ARG A 39 7.03 14.18 0.49
C ARG A 39 8.51 14.18 0.10
N ASP A 40 9.35 14.83 0.90
CA ASP A 40 10.78 14.98 0.58
C ASP A 40 11.52 13.63 0.54
N PHE A 41 10.89 12.59 1.09
CA PHE A 41 11.39 11.23 1.10
C PHE A 41 10.58 10.27 0.23
N ASP A 42 9.65 10.78 -0.59
CA ASP A 42 8.81 9.96 -1.48
C ASP A 42 7.96 8.92 -0.70
N VAL A 43 7.56 9.27 0.53
CA VAL A 43 6.76 8.39 1.41
C VAL A 43 5.28 8.76 1.32
N ALA A 44 4.49 7.85 0.75
CA ALA A 44 3.05 7.91 0.74
C ALA A 44 2.44 6.53 1.04
N LEU A 45 1.19 6.57 1.51
CA LEU A 45 0.34 5.43 1.76
C LEU A 45 -0.87 5.53 0.84
N THR A 46 -1.11 4.48 0.06
CA THR A 46 -2.32 4.32 -0.72
C THR A 46 -3.19 3.27 -0.03
N SER A 47 -4.49 3.53 0.10
CA SER A 47 -5.48 2.62 0.66
C SER A 47 -6.71 2.60 -0.23
N HIS A 48 -7.01 1.45 -0.82
CA HIS A 48 -8.26 1.14 -1.47
C HIS A 48 -9.26 0.62 -0.45
N LEU A 49 -10.46 1.18 -0.47
CA LEU A 49 -11.58 0.80 0.37
C LEU A 49 -12.66 0.23 -0.54
N GLY A 50 -12.79 -1.09 -0.56
CA GLY A 50 -13.96 -1.79 -1.09
C GLY A 50 -15.09 -1.83 -0.05
N ARG A 51 -16.19 -2.50 -0.38
CA ARG A 51 -17.30 -2.72 0.56
C ARG A 51 -16.95 -3.76 1.61
N GLU A 52 -16.29 -4.83 1.16
CA GLU A 52 -16.02 -6.02 1.94
C GLU A 52 -14.52 -6.26 2.14
N HIS A 53 -13.68 -5.35 1.66
CA HIS A 53 -12.25 -5.41 1.83
C HIS A 53 -11.58 -4.03 1.85
N THR A 54 -10.35 -3.98 2.35
CA THR A 54 -9.43 -2.88 2.14
C THR A 54 -8.08 -3.43 1.70
N LEU A 55 -7.34 -2.66 0.90
CA LEU A 55 -5.97 -2.96 0.50
C LEU A 55 -5.15 -1.69 0.64
N GLY A 56 -4.04 -1.73 1.36
CA GLY A 56 -3.12 -0.62 1.45
C GLY A 56 -1.67 -1.03 1.19
N THR A 57 -0.92 -0.13 0.59
CA THR A 57 0.53 -0.24 0.38
C THR A 57 1.20 1.09 0.66
N ALA A 58 2.44 1.03 1.14
CA ALA A 58 3.33 2.18 1.13
C ALA A 58 4.02 2.31 -0.25
N THR A 59 4.51 3.50 -0.56
CA THR A 59 5.39 3.75 -1.71
C THR A 59 6.80 3.25 -1.45
N ILE A 60 7.32 3.53 -0.26
CA ILE A 60 8.61 3.04 0.23
C ILE A 60 8.51 2.70 1.72
N GLY A 61 9.49 1.97 2.22
CA GLY A 61 9.51 1.58 3.64
C GLY A 61 9.88 2.71 4.59
N PHE A 62 8.99 3.06 5.53
CA PHE A 62 9.28 4.01 6.61
C PHE A 62 9.37 3.32 7.98
N GLY A 63 10.46 3.56 8.72
CA GLY A 63 10.70 2.89 10.00
C GLY A 63 10.78 1.35 9.88
N SER A 64 10.58 0.63 10.99
CA SER A 64 10.62 -0.84 11.06
C SER A 64 9.26 -1.52 10.82
N GLN A 65 8.17 -0.75 10.71
CA GLN A 65 6.80 -1.26 10.71
C GLN A 65 6.00 -0.91 9.44
N ALA A 66 6.40 0.10 8.66
CA ALA A 66 5.64 0.56 7.49
C ALA A 66 6.32 0.20 6.17
N ARG A 67 6.64 -1.09 5.95
CA ARG A 67 7.08 -1.59 4.63
C ARG A 67 6.32 -2.84 4.19
N SER A 68 5.01 -2.68 4.16
CA SER A 68 4.12 -3.79 3.85
C SER A 68 2.92 -3.41 3.02
N VAL A 69 2.45 -4.42 2.31
CA VAL A 69 1.06 -4.52 1.91
C VAL A 69 0.26 -4.99 3.12
N LEU A 70 -0.90 -4.38 3.34
CA LEU A 70 -1.88 -4.79 4.34
C LEU A 70 -3.25 -4.81 3.69
N ALA A 71 -3.97 -5.92 3.83
CA ALA A 71 -5.35 -6.03 3.41
C ALA A 71 -6.22 -6.56 4.55
N HIS A 72 -7.40 -5.98 4.70
CA HIS A 72 -8.43 -6.47 5.61
C HIS A 72 -9.61 -6.98 4.80
N PHE A 73 -10.18 -8.09 5.21
CA PHE A 73 -11.37 -8.66 4.59
C PHE A 73 -12.46 -8.77 5.64
N ALA A 74 -13.68 -8.37 5.26
CA ALA A 74 -14.84 -8.40 6.12
C ALA A 74 -15.10 -9.83 6.63
N PRO A 75 -15.62 -9.97 7.86
CA PRO A 75 -15.88 -11.29 8.41
C PRO A 75 -16.83 -12.14 7.56
N HIS A 76 -16.41 -13.36 7.25
CA HIS A 76 -17.26 -14.38 6.62
C HIS A 76 -18.10 -15.14 7.67
N ALA A 77 -18.76 -16.24 7.28
CA ALA A 77 -19.71 -17.04 8.06
C ALA A 77 -19.23 -17.43 9.48
N ASP A 78 -17.92 -17.54 9.71
CA ASP A 78 -17.29 -17.83 11.00
C ASP A 78 -17.04 -16.59 11.89
N ARG A 79 -17.43 -15.41 11.40
CA ARG A 79 -17.28 -14.08 12.02
C ARG A 79 -15.84 -13.66 12.31
N ARG A 80 -14.85 -14.24 11.65
CA ARG A 80 -13.44 -13.84 11.80
C ARG A 80 -13.04 -12.81 10.75
N THR A 81 -12.41 -11.72 11.14
CA THR A 81 -11.76 -10.85 10.15
C THR A 81 -10.53 -11.55 9.60
N ARG A 82 -10.35 -11.56 8.28
CA ARG A 82 -9.09 -12.02 7.68
C ARG A 82 -8.19 -10.83 7.44
N ILE A 83 -6.91 -11.00 7.74
CA ILE A 83 -5.90 -9.96 7.53
C ILE A 83 -4.77 -10.57 6.73
N LEU A 84 -4.46 -9.98 5.59
CA LEU A 84 -3.25 -10.29 4.83
C LEU A 84 -2.22 -9.21 5.09
N TYR A 85 -1.01 -9.56 5.48
CA TYR A 85 0.10 -8.61 5.48
C TYR A 85 1.40 -9.26 5.03
N SER A 86 2.28 -8.46 4.44
CA SER A 86 3.57 -8.92 3.95
C SER A 86 4.76 -8.41 4.76
N ARG A 87 5.84 -9.19 4.78
CA ARG A 87 7.14 -8.81 5.37
C ARG A 87 8.30 -9.42 4.60
N PHE A 88 9.43 -8.72 4.56
CA PHE A 88 10.72 -9.33 4.19
C PHE A 88 11.50 -9.71 5.44
N LEU A 89 11.75 -11.00 5.59
CA LEU A 89 12.42 -11.59 6.74
C LEU A 89 13.82 -12.06 6.38
N ALA A 90 14.76 -11.74 7.26
CA ALA A 90 16.13 -12.23 7.24
C ALA A 90 16.41 -12.97 8.55
N GLU A 91 16.66 -14.27 8.46
CA GLU A 91 17.00 -15.09 9.63
C GLU A 91 18.50 -15.35 9.66
N GLY A 92 19.10 -15.30 10.84
CA GLY A 92 20.53 -15.47 11.03
C GLY A 92 20.91 -15.46 12.50
N GLU A 93 22.22 -15.40 12.76
CA GLU A 93 22.75 -15.31 14.12
C GLU A 93 22.16 -14.06 14.81
N ALA A 94 21.40 -14.28 15.89
CA ALA A 94 20.63 -13.25 16.57
C ALA A 94 21.56 -12.12 17.06
N ARG A 95 21.14 -10.86 16.88
CA ARG A 95 21.56 -9.83 17.85
C ARG A 95 20.85 -10.15 19.16
N ASP A 96 21.43 -9.77 20.28
CA ASP A 96 20.79 -9.59 21.60
C ASP A 96 19.64 -8.56 21.56
N MET A 97 18.80 -8.57 20.52
CA MET A 97 17.53 -7.88 20.52
C MET A 97 16.57 -8.80 21.24
N ASN A 98 16.26 -8.46 22.49
CA ASN A 98 15.18 -9.00 23.31
C ASN A 98 13.78 -8.77 22.68
N LEU A 99 13.65 -8.84 21.36
CA LEU A 99 12.40 -8.81 20.63
C LEU A 99 11.89 -10.25 20.60
N ARG A 100 10.96 -10.54 21.51
CA ARG A 100 10.33 -11.86 21.66
C ARG A 100 9.57 -12.33 20.41
N ASP A 101 9.46 -11.49 19.38
CA ASP A 101 8.87 -11.83 18.09
C ASP A 101 9.64 -11.18 16.92
N THR A 102 10.48 -11.97 16.24
CA THR A 102 11.23 -11.53 15.05
C THR A 102 10.36 -11.31 13.83
N ARG A 103 9.09 -11.77 13.84
CA ARG A 103 8.15 -11.66 12.71
C ARG A 103 7.64 -10.23 12.51
N MET A 104 7.79 -9.39 13.54
CA MET A 104 7.38 -7.99 13.52
C MET A 104 8.48 -7.06 12.97
N VAL A 105 9.72 -7.53 12.86
CA VAL A 105 10.86 -6.70 12.44
C VAL A 105 11.15 -6.93 10.96
N GLU A 106 11.05 -5.87 10.18
CA GLU A 106 11.34 -5.93 8.76
C GLU A 106 12.79 -5.57 8.42
N TRP A 107 13.45 -6.45 7.67
CA TRP A 107 14.88 -6.37 7.38
C TRP A 107 15.22 -5.84 5.97
N GLY A 108 14.21 -5.52 5.14
CA GLY A 108 14.40 -5.19 3.73
C GLY A 108 14.25 -3.72 3.34
N HIS A 109 14.68 -3.37 2.13
CA HIS A 109 14.11 -2.24 1.40
C HIS A 109 12.73 -2.64 0.89
N PHE A 110 11.88 -1.64 0.66
CA PHE A 110 10.54 -1.83 0.14
C PHE A 110 10.24 -0.73 -0.87
N ALA A 111 9.60 -1.11 -1.97
CA ALA A 111 9.00 -0.21 -2.93
C ALA A 111 7.62 -0.76 -3.32
N GLY A 112 6.63 0.11 -3.39
CA GLY A 112 5.27 -0.24 -3.77
C GLY A 112 4.66 0.77 -4.74
N VAL A 113 3.63 0.31 -5.45
CA VAL A 113 2.70 1.12 -6.23
C VAL A 113 1.31 0.49 -6.12
N GLN A 114 0.26 1.30 -6.06
CA GLN A 114 -1.12 0.81 -5.99
C GLN A 114 -2.09 1.66 -6.81
N GLY A 115 -3.00 0.97 -7.49
CA GLY A 115 -4.14 1.57 -8.19
C GLY A 115 -5.40 0.73 -7.96
N GLY A 116 -6.41 1.31 -7.30
CA GLY A 116 -7.58 0.57 -6.84
C GLY A 116 -7.19 -0.60 -5.92
N GLY A 117 -7.93 -1.70 -6.03
CA GLY A 117 -7.68 -2.96 -5.32
C GLY A 117 -6.48 -3.75 -5.85
N ARG A 118 -5.43 -3.11 -6.37
CA ARG A 118 -4.28 -3.78 -6.99
C ARG A 118 -2.97 -3.13 -6.58
N ALA A 119 -1.97 -3.93 -6.21
CA ALA A 119 -0.68 -3.41 -5.80
C ALA A 119 0.49 -4.30 -6.26
N ILE A 120 1.63 -3.67 -6.56
CA ILE A 120 2.92 -4.35 -6.73
C ILE A 120 3.79 -4.01 -5.52
N ALA A 121 4.39 -5.01 -4.91
CA ALA A 121 5.27 -4.88 -3.76
C ALA A 121 6.62 -5.54 -4.03
N LEU A 122 7.69 -4.75 -4.01
CA LEU A 122 9.06 -5.21 -4.21
C LEU A 122 9.87 -5.07 -2.94
N TYR A 123 10.64 -6.11 -2.65
CA TYR A 123 11.53 -6.18 -1.50
C TYR A 123 12.97 -6.37 -1.95
N GLY A 124 13.87 -5.70 -1.24
CA GLY A 124 15.32 -5.82 -1.41
C GLY A 124 15.99 -6.10 -0.09
N LEU A 125 17.18 -6.68 -0.12
CA LEU A 125 17.99 -6.88 1.08
C LEU A 125 18.60 -5.54 1.50
N ARG A 126 18.41 -5.12 2.76
CA ARG A 126 19.27 -4.07 3.33
C ARG A 126 20.64 -4.65 3.61
N PRO A 127 21.73 -3.90 3.37
CA PRO A 127 23.08 -4.36 3.61
C PRO A 127 23.22 -4.89 5.03
N ASP A 128 23.62 -6.15 5.14
CA ASP A 128 23.78 -6.82 6.42
C ASP A 128 25.09 -7.63 6.42
N TYR A 129 25.93 -7.37 7.41
CA TYR A 129 27.21 -8.03 7.61
C TYR A 129 27.09 -9.29 8.47
N ARG A 130 25.87 -9.76 8.76
CA ARG A 130 25.61 -10.99 9.51
C ARG A 130 25.57 -12.22 8.60
N ARG A 131 25.76 -13.39 9.23
CA ARG A 131 25.47 -14.66 8.59
C ARG A 131 23.97 -14.91 8.65
N LEU A 132 23.35 -15.04 7.49
CA LEU A 132 21.93 -15.32 7.36
C LEU A 132 21.73 -16.75 6.86
N SER A 133 20.78 -17.46 7.46
CA SER A 133 20.35 -18.81 7.08
C SER A 133 19.09 -18.79 6.22
N ALA A 134 18.30 -17.70 6.25
CA ALA A 134 17.15 -17.55 5.37
C ALA A 134 16.92 -16.10 4.94
N LEU A 135 16.41 -15.93 3.72
CA LEU A 135 15.93 -14.68 3.14
C LEU A 135 14.62 -14.97 2.42
N ARG A 136 13.53 -14.30 2.80
CA ARG A 136 12.20 -14.59 2.26
C ARG A 136 11.24 -13.43 2.37
N VAL A 137 10.28 -13.39 1.45
CA VAL A 137 9.04 -12.63 1.63
C VAL A 137 8.01 -13.57 2.21
N GLU A 138 7.38 -13.17 3.30
CA GLU A 138 6.24 -13.89 3.88
C GLU A 138 4.98 -13.05 3.76
N LEU A 139 3.90 -13.67 3.28
CA LEU A 139 2.56 -13.15 3.33
C LEU A 139 1.80 -13.95 4.38
N PHE A 140 1.44 -13.29 5.47
CA PHE A 140 0.67 -13.86 6.55
C PHE A 140 -0.80 -13.61 6.28
N LEU A 141 -1.61 -14.65 6.35
CA LEU A 141 -3.05 -14.59 6.23
C LEU A 141 -3.66 -15.01 7.57
N LEU A 142 -3.85 -14.02 8.44
CA LEU A 142 -4.37 -14.20 9.78
C LEU A 142 -5.87 -14.47 9.75
N GLY A 143 -6.32 -15.37 10.62
CA GLY A 143 -7.72 -15.76 10.73
C GLY A 143 -8.22 -16.65 9.59
N ALA A 144 -7.35 -17.01 8.66
CA ALA A 144 -7.65 -17.90 7.54
C ALA A 144 -7.09 -19.29 7.82
N GLY A 145 -7.98 -20.29 7.85
CA GLY A 145 -7.61 -21.67 8.08
C GLY A 145 -7.32 -22.42 6.78
N THR A 146 -7.16 -23.75 6.89
CA THR A 146 -7.04 -24.63 5.71
C THR A 146 -8.24 -24.58 4.77
N ASN A 147 -9.40 -24.15 5.27
CA ASN A 147 -10.62 -23.91 4.50
C ASN A 147 -10.62 -22.59 3.72
N ASP A 148 -9.59 -21.76 3.88
CA ASP A 148 -9.35 -20.56 3.09
C ASP A 148 -8.08 -20.73 2.23
N ALA A 149 -7.58 -21.97 2.08
CA ALA A 149 -6.35 -22.24 1.36
C ALA A 149 -6.47 -21.85 -0.12
N PRO A 150 -5.40 -21.23 -0.69
CA PRO A 150 -5.40 -20.71 -2.05
C PRO A 150 -5.55 -21.80 -3.11
N TRP A 151 -6.03 -21.40 -4.28
CA TRP A 151 -6.07 -22.20 -5.50
C TRP A 151 -4.96 -21.78 -6.46
N CYS A 152 -4.33 -22.76 -7.11
CA CYS A 152 -3.31 -22.58 -8.14
C CYS A 152 -3.56 -23.61 -9.24
N ASP A 153 -3.61 -23.19 -10.51
CA ASP A 153 -3.83 -24.05 -11.68
C ASP A 153 -5.04 -25.01 -11.52
N GLY A 154 -6.18 -24.51 -11.07
CA GLY A 154 -7.39 -25.33 -10.88
C GLY A 154 -7.36 -26.27 -9.68
N ARG A 155 -6.29 -26.28 -8.89
CA ARG A 155 -6.16 -27.13 -7.70
C ARG A 155 -6.07 -26.29 -6.43
N ARG A 156 -6.80 -26.71 -5.41
CA ARG A 156 -6.65 -26.18 -4.06
C ARG A 156 -5.34 -26.63 -3.43
N LEU A 157 -4.57 -25.68 -2.90
CA LEU A 157 -3.33 -25.95 -2.18
C LEU A 157 -3.60 -26.43 -0.76
N THR A 158 -2.64 -27.18 -0.23
CA THR A 158 -2.60 -27.67 1.15
C THR A 158 -1.28 -27.25 1.81
N PRO A 159 -1.23 -27.06 3.14
CA PRO A 159 0.03 -26.78 3.82
C PRO A 159 1.11 -27.83 3.50
N GLY A 160 2.29 -27.36 3.09
CA GLY A 160 3.39 -28.18 2.56
C GLY A 160 3.48 -28.17 1.03
N ASP A 161 2.43 -27.77 0.33
CA ASP A 161 2.49 -27.58 -1.12
C ASP A 161 3.49 -26.49 -1.50
N ARG A 162 4.18 -26.74 -2.62
CA ARG A 162 5.07 -25.78 -3.26
C ARG A 162 4.63 -25.52 -4.70
N VAL A 163 4.68 -24.25 -5.10
CA VAL A 163 4.30 -23.75 -6.42
C VAL A 163 5.41 -22.91 -7.03
N ALA A 164 5.39 -22.75 -8.36
CA ALA A 164 6.37 -21.90 -9.03
C ALA A 164 6.04 -20.43 -8.78
N ALA A 165 7.06 -19.57 -8.85
CA ALA A 165 6.82 -18.15 -9.05
C ALA A 165 6.24 -17.92 -10.45
N GLY A 166 5.48 -16.84 -10.64
CA GLY A 166 4.83 -16.54 -11.89
C GLY A 166 3.49 -17.24 -12.11
N GLN A 167 2.85 -17.72 -11.04
CA GLN A 167 1.54 -18.36 -11.09
C GLN A 167 0.57 -17.63 -10.15
N TRP A 168 -0.69 -17.51 -10.57
CA TRP A 168 -1.72 -16.91 -9.74
C TRP A 168 -2.16 -17.85 -8.61
N LEU A 169 -2.18 -17.30 -7.40
CA LEU A 169 -2.72 -17.92 -6.20
C LEU A 169 -3.99 -17.18 -5.82
N THR A 170 -5.14 -17.82 -5.94
CA THR A 170 -6.44 -17.18 -5.77
C THR A 170 -7.12 -17.65 -4.50
N LEU A 171 -7.74 -16.74 -3.76
CA LEU A 171 -8.35 -16.99 -2.47
C LEU A 171 -9.81 -16.57 -2.52
N ASP A 172 -10.68 -17.52 -2.15
CA ASP A 172 -12.07 -17.24 -1.80
C ASP A 172 -12.11 -16.95 -0.30
N LEU A 173 -12.33 -15.68 0.06
CA LEU A 173 -12.40 -15.24 1.45
C LEU A 173 -13.85 -14.95 1.86
N GLY A 174 -14.83 -15.36 1.07
CA GLY A 174 -16.25 -15.15 1.32
C GLY A 174 -16.81 -13.92 0.61
N PRO A 175 -16.99 -12.77 1.31
CA PRO A 175 -17.57 -11.57 0.70
C PRO A 175 -16.55 -10.80 -0.18
N ALA A 176 -15.30 -11.25 -0.24
CA ALA A 176 -14.24 -10.69 -1.04
C ALA A 176 -13.33 -11.80 -1.59
N TYR A 177 -12.69 -11.50 -2.72
CA TYR A 177 -11.69 -12.38 -3.34
C TYR A 177 -10.33 -11.70 -3.35
N ALA A 178 -9.28 -12.52 -3.35
CA ALA A 178 -7.91 -12.05 -3.51
C ALA A 178 -7.14 -12.92 -4.52
N ALA A 179 -6.21 -12.32 -5.24
CA ALA A 179 -5.27 -13.02 -6.10
C ALA A 179 -3.85 -12.52 -5.82
N ILE A 180 -2.91 -13.44 -5.68
CA ILE A 180 -1.50 -13.14 -5.41
C ILE A 180 -0.68 -13.74 -6.54
N TYR A 181 0.20 -12.95 -7.13
CA TYR A 181 1.15 -13.39 -8.15
C TYR A 181 2.58 -13.25 -7.59
N PRO A 182 3.19 -14.34 -7.09
CA PRO A 182 4.57 -14.32 -6.62
C PRO A 182 5.50 -14.00 -7.79
N LEU A 183 6.29 -12.94 -7.68
CA LEU A 183 7.25 -12.56 -8.71
C LEU A 183 8.50 -13.43 -8.64
N ARG A 184 9.31 -13.44 -9.71
CA ARG A 184 10.50 -14.31 -9.76
C ARG A 184 11.55 -13.82 -8.74
N PRO A 185 11.90 -14.61 -7.72
CA PRO A 185 12.90 -14.20 -6.75
C PRO A 185 14.32 -14.39 -7.30
N THR A 186 15.29 -13.66 -6.77
CA THR A 186 16.70 -14.08 -6.87
C THR A 186 16.88 -15.33 -6.03
N HIS A 187 17.13 -16.46 -6.67
CA HIS A 187 17.35 -17.73 -6.03
C HIS A 187 18.83 -17.89 -5.63
N LEU A 188 19.10 -17.90 -4.33
CA LEU A 188 20.45 -17.97 -3.75
C LEU A 188 20.80 -19.34 -3.15
N GLY A 189 19.85 -20.29 -3.20
CA GLY A 189 20.03 -21.70 -2.86
C GLY A 189 20.41 -22.56 -4.07
N GLY A 190 20.63 -23.87 -3.86
CA GLY A 190 20.95 -24.83 -4.93
C GLY A 190 19.79 -25.14 -5.88
N ASP A 191 20.08 -25.70 -7.05
CA ASP A 191 19.13 -25.81 -8.17
C ASP A 191 17.84 -26.58 -7.84
N GLY A 192 16.68 -25.97 -8.13
CA GLY A 192 15.40 -26.68 -8.28
C GLY A 192 14.24 -26.30 -7.34
N ALA A 193 14.39 -25.33 -6.44
CA ALA A 193 13.30 -25.03 -5.51
C ALA A 193 12.15 -24.27 -6.21
N ARG A 194 10.94 -24.82 -6.09
CA ARG A 194 9.70 -24.06 -6.13
C ARG A 194 9.73 -23.09 -4.95
N PRO A 195 10.00 -21.79 -5.20
CA PRO A 195 10.36 -20.86 -4.13
C PRO A 195 9.14 -20.48 -3.30
N VAL A 196 7.95 -20.81 -3.77
CA VAL A 196 6.71 -20.45 -3.10
C VAL A 196 6.16 -21.66 -2.35
N ALA A 197 6.05 -21.55 -1.03
CA ALA A 197 5.55 -22.60 -0.15
C ALA A 197 4.37 -22.12 0.69
N LEU A 198 3.35 -22.97 0.84
CA LEU A 198 2.24 -22.72 1.75
C LEU A 198 2.49 -23.43 3.08
N HIS A 199 2.32 -22.71 4.18
CA HIS A 199 2.47 -23.21 5.54
C HIS A 199 1.19 -22.95 6.34
N ALA A 200 0.90 -23.83 7.30
CA ALA A 200 -0.05 -23.56 8.37
C ALA A 200 0.71 -23.10 9.61
N ASP A 201 0.21 -22.08 10.30
CA ASP A 201 0.70 -21.64 11.59
C ASP A 201 -0.50 -21.48 12.55
N GLY A 202 -0.81 -22.55 13.28
CA GLY A 202 -2.00 -22.61 14.11
C GLY A 202 -3.29 -22.47 13.29
N THR A 203 -4.01 -21.36 13.48
CA THR A 203 -5.24 -21.03 12.76
C THR A 203 -5.03 -20.19 11.52
N ASP A 204 -3.78 -19.86 11.21
CA ASP A 204 -3.41 -18.93 10.15
C ASP A 204 -2.70 -19.67 9.02
N LEU A 205 -2.72 -19.06 7.84
CA LEU A 205 -1.95 -19.50 6.69
C LEU A 205 -0.79 -18.55 6.44
N ARG A 206 0.27 -19.10 5.88
CA ARG A 206 1.45 -18.32 5.49
C ARG A 206 1.96 -18.77 4.14
N LEU A 207 2.11 -17.81 3.24
CA LEU A 207 2.75 -18.01 1.95
C LEU A 207 4.17 -17.45 2.01
N THR A 208 5.15 -18.30 1.77
CA THR A 208 6.57 -17.93 1.81
C THR A 208 7.14 -17.93 0.39
N ILE A 209 7.82 -16.87 -0.01
CA ILE A 209 8.58 -16.73 -1.25
C ILE A 209 10.07 -16.70 -0.88
N ASP A 210 10.74 -17.81 -1.10
CA ASP A 210 12.13 -18.02 -0.70
C ASP A 210 13.11 -17.40 -1.70
N ASN A 211 14.02 -16.59 -1.18
CA ASN A 211 15.26 -16.23 -1.87
C ASN A 211 16.42 -17.10 -1.44
N TYR A 212 16.46 -17.48 -0.16
CA TYR A 212 17.48 -18.34 0.41
C TYR A 212 16.91 -19.12 1.59
N ASP A 213 17.24 -20.40 1.65
CA ASP A 213 17.04 -21.25 2.82
C ASP A 213 18.21 -22.25 2.84
N GLY A 214 19.09 -22.16 3.84
CA GLY A 214 20.28 -22.99 3.91
C GLY A 214 21.31 -22.62 4.98
N PRO A 215 22.54 -23.18 4.89
CA PRO A 215 23.59 -22.93 5.87
C PRO A 215 23.96 -21.45 6.01
N ALA A 216 24.07 -20.96 7.26
CA ALA A 216 24.32 -19.54 7.51
C ALA A 216 25.57 -19.00 6.76
N LYS A 217 25.38 -17.98 5.92
CA LYS A 217 26.44 -17.34 5.12
C LYS A 217 26.28 -15.83 5.05
N PHE A 218 27.35 -15.13 4.69
CA PHE A 218 27.31 -13.69 4.45
C PHE A 218 26.81 -13.38 3.03
N PHE A 219 26.01 -12.34 2.90
CA PHE A 219 25.47 -11.85 1.62
C PHE A 219 26.18 -10.57 1.15
N TRP A 220 27.49 -10.48 1.38
CA TRP A 220 28.34 -9.31 1.06
C TRP A 220 28.30 -8.90 -0.42
N LYS A 221 27.94 -9.81 -1.33
CA LYS A 221 27.72 -9.51 -2.77
C LYS A 221 26.50 -8.61 -3.03
N TYR A 222 25.68 -8.36 -2.02
CA TYR A 222 24.46 -7.55 -2.07
C TYR A 222 24.52 -6.34 -1.13
N ALA A 223 25.69 -6.06 -0.55
CA ALA A 223 25.94 -4.92 0.33
C ALA A 223 26.91 -3.93 -0.35
N PRO A 224 26.59 -2.63 -0.43
CA PRO A 224 27.58 -1.60 -0.77
C PRO A 224 28.65 -1.55 0.34
N LEU A 225 29.91 -1.36 -0.04
CA LEU A 225 31.03 -1.35 0.89
C LEU A 225 30.97 -0.11 1.80
N PRO A 226 31.15 -0.25 3.13
CA PRO A 226 30.85 0.82 4.08
C PRO A 226 31.98 1.86 4.27
N TRP A 227 33.11 1.74 3.57
CA TRP A 227 34.35 2.45 3.94
C TRP A 227 34.91 3.46 2.93
N GLU A 228 34.21 3.79 1.83
CA GLU A 228 34.63 4.92 0.98
C GLU A 228 33.72 6.14 1.17
N HIS A 229 34.28 7.11 1.88
CA HIS A 229 33.81 8.46 2.13
C HIS A 229 33.13 9.10 0.91
N GLY A 230 31.80 9.19 0.92
CA GLY A 230 31.05 10.12 0.07
C GLY A 230 30.94 9.76 -1.42
N GLY A 231 31.26 8.53 -1.81
CA GLY A 231 31.09 8.03 -3.18
C GLY A 231 31.22 6.51 -3.19
N GLY A 232 30.09 5.80 -3.08
CA GLY A 232 30.07 4.35 -2.87
C GLY A 232 30.73 3.56 -3.99
N ALA A 233 31.94 3.05 -3.75
CA ALA A 233 32.54 2.05 -4.62
C ALA A 233 31.78 0.72 -4.48
N ILE A 234 31.18 0.31 -5.60
CA ILE A 234 30.56 -0.99 -5.77
C ILE A 234 31.68 -2.03 -5.79
N GLY A 235 31.70 -2.94 -4.81
CA GLY A 235 32.66 -4.05 -4.83
C GLY A 235 32.49 -4.85 -6.13
N PRO A 236 33.57 -5.40 -6.72
CA PRO A 236 33.55 -6.03 -8.06
C PRO A 236 32.66 -7.29 -8.18
N PHE A 237 31.97 -7.67 -7.10
CA PHE A 237 31.10 -8.83 -7.00
C PHE A 237 29.63 -8.45 -6.77
N PHE A 238 29.28 -7.16 -6.86
CA PHE A 238 27.90 -6.70 -6.76
C PHE A 238 27.15 -6.97 -8.07
N HIS A 239 26.00 -7.62 -7.96
CA HIS A 239 25.19 -8.02 -9.11
C HIS A 239 23.78 -7.41 -9.07
N GLY A 240 23.63 -6.28 -8.37
CA GLY A 240 22.32 -5.73 -8.01
C GLY A 240 21.75 -6.37 -6.76
N ASN A 241 20.85 -5.66 -6.08
CA ASN A 241 20.12 -6.14 -4.93
C ASN A 241 19.28 -7.39 -5.27
N LEU A 242 18.95 -8.14 -4.23
CA LEU A 242 18.10 -9.31 -4.30
C LEU A 242 16.70 -8.93 -4.78
N ARG A 243 16.17 -9.73 -5.69
CA ARG A 243 14.83 -9.56 -6.24
C ARG A 243 13.87 -10.36 -5.40
N ALA A 244 12.93 -9.70 -4.76
CA ALA A 244 11.81 -10.35 -4.10
C ALA A 244 10.57 -9.48 -4.26
N GLY A 245 9.38 -10.09 -4.17
CA GLY A 245 8.15 -9.34 -4.34
C GLY A 245 6.99 -10.19 -4.85
N PHE A 246 5.84 -9.55 -4.92
CA PHE A 246 4.60 -10.12 -5.43
C PHE A 246 3.71 -9.00 -5.95
N LEU A 247 2.70 -9.40 -6.70
CA LEU A 247 1.54 -8.57 -7.01
C LEU A 247 0.32 -9.12 -6.26
N ILE A 248 -0.58 -8.24 -5.86
CA ILE A 248 -1.86 -8.61 -5.26
C ILE A 248 -3.01 -7.87 -5.96
N GLU A 249 -4.13 -8.57 -6.15
CA GLU A 249 -5.43 -8.02 -6.48
C GLU A 249 -6.45 -8.40 -5.41
N THR A 250 -7.32 -7.48 -5.02
CA THR A 250 -8.45 -7.67 -4.12
C THR A 250 -9.70 -7.06 -4.73
N THR A 251 -10.86 -7.68 -4.48
CA THR A 251 -12.15 -7.25 -5.05
C THR A 251 -13.30 -7.74 -4.17
N ASP A 252 -14.41 -7.02 -4.18
CA ASP A 252 -15.63 -7.48 -3.53
C ASP A 252 -16.23 -8.65 -4.33
N ALA A 253 -16.66 -9.71 -3.65
CA ALA A 253 -17.24 -10.87 -4.33
C ALA A 253 -18.48 -10.49 -5.15
N SER A 254 -19.23 -9.45 -4.75
CA SER A 254 -20.40 -8.95 -5.49
C SER A 254 -20.09 -8.35 -6.86
N GLU A 255 -18.83 -7.99 -7.13
CA GLU A 255 -18.40 -7.56 -8.46
C GLU A 255 -18.27 -8.74 -9.44
N TRP A 256 -18.29 -9.96 -8.90
CA TRP A 256 -18.10 -11.21 -9.63
C TRP A 256 -19.32 -12.10 -9.43
N GLY A 257 -19.76 -12.80 -10.47
CA GLY A 257 -20.88 -13.74 -10.32
C GLY A 257 -20.53 -14.89 -9.36
N ASP A 258 -19.30 -15.39 -9.47
CA ASP A 258 -18.73 -16.43 -8.62
C ASP A 258 -17.19 -16.35 -8.60
N PHE A 259 -16.58 -17.15 -7.72
CA PHE A 259 -15.13 -17.22 -7.57
C PHE A 259 -14.41 -17.75 -8.82
N GLU A 260 -15.05 -18.62 -9.60
CA GLU A 260 -14.44 -19.18 -10.82
C GLU A 260 -14.35 -18.13 -11.95
N ALA A 261 -15.33 -17.21 -12.02
CA ALA A 261 -15.27 -16.05 -12.91
C ALA A 261 -14.11 -15.12 -12.54
N PHE A 262 -13.91 -14.86 -11.24
CA PHE A 262 -12.77 -14.09 -10.76
C PHE A 262 -11.43 -14.77 -11.12
N ARG A 263 -11.31 -16.08 -10.87
CA ARG A 263 -10.11 -16.87 -11.19
C ARG A 263 -9.75 -16.80 -12.66
N ARG A 264 -10.70 -17.04 -13.56
CA ARG A 264 -10.48 -16.93 -15.01
C ARG A 264 -10.04 -15.53 -15.41
N ALA A 265 -10.66 -14.49 -14.84
CA ALA A 265 -10.30 -13.13 -15.17
C ALA A 265 -8.87 -12.77 -14.72
N VAL A 266 -8.42 -13.16 -13.53
CA VAL A 266 -7.02 -12.88 -13.13
C VAL A 266 -6.01 -13.66 -13.96
N GLU A 267 -6.35 -14.88 -14.42
CA GLU A 267 -5.51 -15.67 -15.32
C GLU A 267 -5.34 -15.00 -16.71
N GLU A 268 -6.25 -14.11 -17.12
CA GLU A 268 -6.13 -13.30 -18.34
C GLU A 268 -5.18 -12.10 -18.19
N ALA A 269 -4.72 -11.77 -16.98
CA ALA A 269 -3.79 -10.66 -16.76
C ALA A 269 -2.42 -10.94 -17.38
N HIS A 270 -1.83 -9.92 -17.99
CA HIS A 270 -0.45 -9.97 -18.46
C HIS A 270 0.49 -9.41 -17.39
N VAL A 271 1.45 -10.23 -16.93
CA VAL A 271 2.48 -9.79 -15.98
C VAL A 271 3.86 -9.96 -16.61
N SER A 272 4.64 -8.88 -16.63
CA SER A 272 6.06 -8.91 -16.99
C SER A 272 6.94 -8.54 -15.80
N ASP A 273 8.05 -9.26 -15.61
CA ASP A 273 9.06 -9.05 -14.57
C ASP A 273 10.43 -9.16 -15.24
N THR A 274 11.02 -8.02 -15.60
CA THR A 274 12.27 -7.93 -16.36
C THR A 274 13.35 -7.23 -15.56
N VAL A 275 14.61 -7.50 -15.93
CA VAL A 275 15.77 -6.78 -15.40
C VAL A 275 16.64 -6.38 -16.57
N ASP A 276 16.87 -5.08 -16.71
CA ASP A 276 17.75 -4.50 -17.72
C ASP A 276 18.64 -3.44 -17.05
N ASP A 277 19.96 -3.53 -17.27
CA ASP A 277 20.97 -2.66 -16.64
C ASP A 277 20.74 -2.38 -15.14
N LEU A 278 20.57 -3.45 -14.35
CA LEU A 278 20.25 -3.41 -12.92
C LEU A 278 18.92 -2.72 -12.56
N VAL A 279 18.07 -2.33 -13.51
CA VAL A 279 16.71 -1.88 -13.23
C VAL A 279 15.76 -3.06 -13.33
N ARG A 280 15.12 -3.42 -12.22
CA ARG A 280 14.01 -4.38 -12.24
C ARG A 280 12.73 -3.64 -12.56
N ARG A 281 12.00 -4.06 -13.59
CA ARG A 281 10.69 -3.52 -13.96
C ARG A 281 9.64 -4.61 -13.88
N VAL A 282 8.56 -4.31 -13.16
CA VAL A 282 7.39 -5.17 -13.04
C VAL A 282 6.19 -4.42 -13.58
N ARG A 283 5.47 -5.04 -14.51
CA ARG A 283 4.26 -4.48 -15.10
C ARG A 283 3.14 -5.50 -15.06
N TRP A 284 1.94 -5.01 -14.75
CA TRP A 284 0.70 -5.76 -14.80
C TRP A 284 -0.31 -5.02 -15.66
N GLU A 285 -1.08 -5.78 -16.45
CA GLU A 285 -2.14 -5.24 -17.30
C GLU A 285 -3.34 -6.18 -17.35
N ARG A 286 -4.54 -5.61 -17.20
CA ARG A 286 -5.80 -6.33 -17.44
C ARG A 286 -6.94 -5.33 -17.63
N GLY A 287 -7.81 -5.60 -18.61
CA GLY A 287 -9.07 -4.86 -18.76
C GLY A 287 -8.91 -3.35 -18.93
N GLY A 288 -7.86 -2.89 -19.62
CA GLY A 288 -7.57 -1.48 -19.83
C GLY A 288 -6.86 -0.78 -18.66
N HIS A 289 -6.64 -1.48 -17.55
CA HIS A 289 -5.86 -0.98 -16.43
C HIS A 289 -4.41 -1.48 -16.49
N SER A 290 -3.48 -0.69 -15.96
CA SER A 290 -2.09 -1.08 -15.80
C SER A 290 -1.46 -0.58 -14.50
N LEU A 291 -0.51 -1.36 -13.98
CA LEU A 291 0.40 -0.96 -12.91
C LEU A 291 1.81 -1.22 -13.36
N GLU A 292 2.71 -0.29 -13.07
CA GLU A 292 4.13 -0.46 -13.34
C GLU A 292 4.97 0.03 -12.17
N LEU A 293 5.94 -0.77 -11.75
CA LEU A 293 6.94 -0.41 -10.76
C LEU A 293 8.31 -0.81 -11.26
N ALA A 294 9.22 0.16 -11.33
CA ALA A 294 10.63 -0.07 -11.64
C ALA A 294 11.50 0.39 -10.46
N VAL A 295 12.50 -0.41 -10.11
CA VAL A 295 13.48 -0.09 -9.06
C VAL A 295 14.89 -0.29 -9.59
N ASP A 296 15.78 0.64 -9.24
CA ASP A 296 17.21 0.49 -9.44
C ASP A 296 17.74 -0.52 -8.41
N LEU A 297 18.21 -1.68 -8.84
CA LEU A 297 18.76 -2.70 -7.95
C LEU A 297 20.09 -2.28 -7.32
N HIS A 298 20.72 -1.18 -7.72
CA HIS A 298 21.87 -0.63 -7.02
C HIS A 298 21.45 0.09 -5.72
N THR A 299 20.55 1.06 -5.83
CA THR A 299 20.12 1.92 -4.71
C THR A 299 18.82 1.49 -4.05
N PHE A 300 18.07 0.61 -4.70
CA PHE A 300 16.66 0.29 -4.45
C PHE A 300 15.71 1.48 -4.56
N ALA A 301 16.13 2.57 -5.21
CA ALA A 301 15.26 3.72 -5.49
C ALA A 301 14.22 3.38 -6.56
N ARG A 302 13.02 3.98 -6.45
CA ARG A 302 11.98 3.87 -7.47
C ARG A 302 12.40 4.66 -8.71
N VAL A 303 12.43 4.00 -9.86
CA VAL A 303 12.72 4.60 -11.19
C VAL A 303 11.43 4.97 -11.92
N ALA A 304 10.40 4.14 -11.78
CA ALA A 304 9.07 4.39 -12.33
C ALA A 304 8.02 3.79 -11.41
N HIS A 305 6.89 4.46 -11.28
CA HIS A 305 5.75 4.01 -10.49
C HIS A 305 4.49 4.58 -11.15
N LEU A 306 3.87 3.79 -12.01
CA LEU A 306 2.79 4.22 -12.90
C LEU A 306 1.50 3.48 -12.58
N VAL A 307 0.39 4.21 -12.65
CA VAL A 307 -0.98 3.70 -12.60
C VAL A 307 -1.69 4.15 -13.87
N ASP A 308 -2.17 3.19 -14.66
CA ASP A 308 -2.83 3.44 -15.94
C ASP A 308 -1.98 4.32 -16.89
N GLY A 309 -0.67 4.07 -16.89
CA GLY A 309 0.33 4.79 -17.70
C GLY A 309 0.66 6.20 -17.21
N GLN A 310 0.05 6.67 -16.12
CA GLN A 310 0.36 7.96 -15.50
C GLN A 310 1.25 7.76 -14.28
N PRO A 311 2.23 8.64 -14.02
CA PRO A 311 2.94 8.65 -12.74
C PRO A 311 1.95 8.73 -11.57
N GLU A 312 2.20 7.96 -10.51
CA GLU A 312 1.47 8.13 -9.26
C GLU A 312 1.61 9.58 -8.80
N ALA A 313 0.50 10.22 -8.44
CA ALA A 313 0.53 11.63 -8.08
C ALA A 313 1.09 11.81 -6.66
N ASP A 314 2.00 12.78 -6.51
CA ASP A 314 2.40 13.30 -5.20
C ASP A 314 1.22 14.07 -4.58
N VAL A 315 0.55 13.47 -3.59
CA VAL A 315 -0.62 14.08 -2.94
C VAL A 315 -0.44 14.14 -1.43
N SER A 316 -0.63 15.33 -0.83
CA SER A 316 -0.64 15.43 0.64
C SER A 316 -1.79 14.61 1.22
N LEU A 317 -3.01 14.79 0.70
CA LEU A 317 -4.15 13.94 0.96
C LEU A 317 -5.13 13.98 -0.23
N GLN A 318 -5.58 12.83 -0.71
CA GLN A 318 -6.65 12.75 -1.70
C GLN A 318 -7.60 11.61 -1.36
N ALA A 319 -8.89 11.91 -1.26
CA ALA A 319 -9.97 10.95 -1.03
C ALA A 319 -11.28 11.47 -1.68
N PRO A 320 -12.30 10.62 -1.90
CA PRO A 320 -13.61 11.15 -2.31
C PRO A 320 -14.14 12.14 -1.28
N GLY A 321 -14.48 13.34 -1.75
CA GLY A 321 -14.98 14.40 -0.91
C GLY A 321 -13.94 15.08 -0.01
N VAL A 322 -12.63 14.82 -0.17
CA VAL A 322 -11.56 15.57 0.50
C VAL A 322 -10.32 15.66 -0.39
N VAL A 323 -9.76 16.86 -0.55
CA VAL A 323 -8.48 17.05 -1.25
C VAL A 323 -7.60 18.04 -0.49
N GLN A 324 -6.31 17.70 -0.39
CA GLN A 324 -5.22 18.56 0.02
C GLN A 324 -4.06 18.34 -0.94
N LEU A 325 -3.76 19.34 -1.77
CA LEU A 325 -2.68 19.23 -2.76
C LEU A 325 -1.40 19.93 -2.29
N PRO A 326 -0.23 19.48 -2.80
CA PRO A 326 1.05 20.16 -2.63
C PRO A 326 1.10 21.60 -3.13
N GLY A 327 0.20 21.95 -4.05
CA GLY A 327 0.29 23.14 -4.84
C GLY A 327 -0.36 24.35 -4.21
N THR A 328 -0.32 25.44 -4.97
CA THR A 328 -1.01 26.70 -4.71
C THR A 328 -2.47 26.66 -5.16
N SER A 329 -2.96 25.52 -5.63
CA SER A 329 -4.37 25.31 -5.98
C SER A 329 -4.83 23.89 -5.65
N ALA A 330 -6.11 23.75 -5.31
CA ALA A 330 -6.79 22.47 -5.18
C ALA A 330 -8.24 22.61 -5.63
N GLY A 331 -8.85 21.51 -6.09
CA GLY A 331 -10.24 21.54 -6.54
C GLY A 331 -11.00 20.26 -6.24
N LEU A 332 -12.29 20.41 -5.92
CA LEU A 332 -13.20 19.33 -5.55
C LEU A 332 -14.62 19.68 -5.98
N ASP A 333 -15.23 18.84 -6.83
CA ASP A 333 -16.62 18.97 -7.30
C ASP A 333 -17.03 20.40 -7.73
N GLY A 334 -16.17 21.07 -8.50
CA GLY A 334 -16.45 22.43 -9.02
C GLY A 334 -16.10 23.58 -8.08
N VAL A 335 -15.58 23.29 -6.88
CA VAL A 335 -14.88 24.27 -6.04
C VAL A 335 -13.41 24.27 -6.39
N GLU A 336 -12.85 25.46 -6.52
CA GLU A 336 -11.44 25.67 -6.66
C GLU A 336 -10.94 26.58 -5.53
N VAL A 337 -9.83 26.22 -4.91
CA VAL A 337 -9.17 27.05 -3.92
C VAL A 337 -7.76 27.37 -4.38
N ARG A 338 -7.30 28.59 -4.17
CA ARG A 338 -5.97 29.07 -4.54
C ARG A 338 -5.31 29.86 -3.40
N SER A 339 -4.05 29.61 -3.13
CA SER A 339 -3.24 30.36 -2.16
C SER A 339 -1.83 30.50 -2.69
N SER A 340 -1.12 31.56 -2.31
CA SER A 340 0.32 31.67 -2.58
C SER A 340 1.17 30.73 -1.73
N ALA A 341 0.57 30.04 -0.75
CA ALA A 341 1.22 29.02 0.08
C ALA A 341 0.52 27.65 -0.05
N PRO A 342 1.28 26.55 -0.02
CA PRO A 342 0.74 25.20 -0.18
C PRO A 342 0.08 24.66 1.09
N GLY A 343 -0.71 23.58 0.95
CA GLY A 343 -1.24 22.82 2.09
C GLY A 343 -2.69 23.12 2.48
N MET A 344 -3.42 23.86 1.65
CA MET A 344 -4.87 24.08 1.78
C MET A 344 -5.64 22.78 1.60
N TRP A 345 -6.77 22.63 2.31
CA TRP A 345 -7.67 21.50 2.07
C TRP A 345 -9.11 21.94 1.84
N VAL A 346 -9.80 21.16 1.02
CA VAL A 346 -11.22 21.29 0.69
C VAL A 346 -11.89 19.96 0.99
N ALA A 347 -13.04 19.99 1.66
CA ALA A 347 -13.85 18.82 1.92
C ALA A 347 -15.32 19.09 1.60
N VAL A 348 -16.04 18.08 1.11
CA VAL A 348 -17.50 18.15 0.93
C VAL A 348 -18.17 18.19 2.30
N ALA A 349 -19.19 19.05 2.41
CA ALA A 349 -20.08 19.17 3.56
C ALA A 349 -21.55 19.18 3.10
N ASP A 350 -22.49 19.16 4.05
CA ASP A 350 -23.93 18.95 3.75
C ASP A 350 -24.51 19.95 2.75
N ASP A 351 -24.19 21.23 2.92
CA ASP A 351 -24.75 22.33 2.13
C ASP A 351 -23.69 22.98 1.21
N GLY A 352 -22.55 22.31 0.99
CA GLY A 352 -21.44 22.83 0.21
C GLY A 352 -20.10 22.23 0.61
N TYR A 353 -19.15 23.06 1.04
CA TYR A 353 -17.76 22.69 1.18
C TYR A 353 -17.15 23.31 2.45
N ALA A 354 -16.39 22.53 3.19
CA ALA A 354 -15.51 23.02 4.23
C ALA A 354 -14.13 23.29 3.61
N VAL A 355 -13.62 24.49 3.81
CA VAL A 355 -12.30 24.90 3.33
C VAL A 355 -11.49 25.38 4.52
N ALA A 356 -10.22 24.97 4.60
CA ALA A 356 -9.31 25.54 5.57
C ALA A 356 -7.98 25.92 4.95
N ASN A 357 -7.48 27.05 5.44
CA ASN A 357 -6.20 27.61 5.09
C ASN A 357 -5.27 27.50 6.30
N PRO A 358 -4.44 26.45 6.44
CA PRO A 358 -3.50 26.36 7.55
C PRO A 358 -2.27 27.27 7.37
N THR A 359 -2.27 28.16 6.36
CA THR A 359 -1.09 28.92 5.94
C THR A 359 -1.19 30.40 6.35
N PRO A 360 -0.05 31.10 6.45
CA PRO A 360 -0.02 32.54 6.68
C PRO A 360 -0.42 33.39 5.46
N ALA A 361 -0.64 32.78 4.29
CA ALA A 361 -1.07 33.48 3.09
C ALA A 361 -2.60 33.53 3.01
N PRO A 362 -3.24 34.58 2.44
CA PRO A 362 -4.67 34.57 2.15
C PRO A 362 -5.06 33.44 1.18
N LEU A 363 -6.31 33.00 1.27
CA LEU A 363 -6.87 31.92 0.45
C LEU A 363 -8.02 32.44 -0.40
N GLU A 364 -7.92 32.36 -1.72
CA GLU A 364 -9.01 32.60 -2.66
C GLU A 364 -9.83 31.32 -2.82
N VAL A 365 -11.15 31.41 -2.66
CA VAL A 365 -12.07 30.29 -2.88
C VAL A 365 -13.06 30.65 -3.97
N GLY A 366 -13.07 29.88 -5.05
CA GLY A 366 -13.95 30.02 -6.19
C GLY A 366 -14.99 28.90 -6.27
N VAL A 367 -16.28 29.26 -6.40
CA VAL A 367 -17.41 28.33 -6.57
C VAL A 367 -18.42 28.94 -7.53
N ALA A 368 -18.81 28.19 -8.57
CA ALA A 368 -19.86 28.60 -9.53
C ALA A 368 -19.64 30.01 -10.15
N GLY A 369 -18.38 30.43 -10.32
CA GLY A 369 -18.04 31.74 -10.88
C GLY A 369 -17.99 32.89 -9.87
N ALA A 370 -18.35 32.65 -8.61
CA ALA A 370 -18.09 33.58 -7.50
C ALA A 370 -16.74 33.28 -6.86
N ALA A 371 -16.03 34.31 -6.37
CA ALA A 371 -14.77 34.17 -5.65
C ALA A 371 -14.82 34.95 -4.33
N ALA A 372 -14.25 34.37 -3.27
CA ALA A 372 -14.12 35.01 -1.97
C ALA A 372 -12.69 34.89 -1.45
N MET A 373 -12.22 35.92 -0.72
CA MET A 373 -10.93 35.90 -0.06
C MET A 373 -11.11 35.56 1.42
N LEU A 374 -10.45 34.50 1.85
CA LEU A 374 -10.31 34.09 3.24
C LEU A 374 -8.98 34.61 3.81
N PRO A 375 -8.97 35.09 5.06
CA PRO A 375 -7.74 35.50 5.70
C PRO A 375 -6.79 34.32 5.95
N ALA A 376 -5.56 34.64 6.34
CA ALA A 376 -4.60 33.65 6.83
C ALA A 376 -5.18 32.84 7.99
N PHE A 377 -4.85 31.55 8.07
CA PHE A 377 -5.31 30.64 9.13
C PHE A 377 -6.83 30.44 9.24
N ALA A 378 -7.60 30.93 8.26
CA ALA A 378 -9.06 30.90 8.28
C ALA A 378 -9.62 29.51 7.96
N ARG A 379 -10.86 29.30 8.42
CA ARG A 379 -11.73 28.21 8.00
C ARG A 379 -13.02 28.82 7.47
N ALA A 380 -13.62 28.21 6.46
CA ALA A 380 -14.89 28.66 5.94
C ALA A 380 -15.75 27.50 5.48
N MET A 381 -17.05 27.73 5.58
CA MET A 381 -18.07 26.94 4.90
C MET A 381 -18.47 27.70 3.64
N VAL A 382 -18.40 27.03 2.50
CA VAL A 382 -18.76 27.58 1.20
C VAL A 382 -19.98 26.85 0.68
N GLY A 383 -21.11 27.54 0.56
CA GLY A 383 -22.34 26.97 0.03
C GLY A 383 -22.23 26.66 -1.46
N GLN A 384 -23.04 25.72 -1.96
CA GLN A 384 -23.08 25.39 -3.39
C GLN A 384 -23.43 26.59 -4.31
N GLY A 385 -24.15 27.59 -3.78
CA GLY A 385 -24.47 28.83 -4.47
C GLY A 385 -23.36 29.89 -4.49
N GLY A 386 -22.20 29.61 -3.89
CA GLY A 386 -21.08 30.55 -3.77
C GLY A 386 -21.08 31.38 -2.47
N ASP A 387 -22.05 31.17 -1.58
CA ASP A 387 -22.12 31.88 -0.30
C ASP A 387 -20.98 31.44 0.63
N VAL A 388 -20.10 32.36 1.04
CA VAL A 388 -18.97 32.04 1.93
C VAL A 388 -19.24 32.52 3.34
N ARG A 389 -19.16 31.60 4.31
CA ARG A 389 -19.26 31.86 5.75
C ARG A 389 -17.93 31.52 6.40
N VAL A 390 -17.21 32.54 6.87
CA VAL A 390 -15.94 32.36 7.57
C VAL A 390 -16.23 31.97 9.01
N ASP A 391 -15.70 30.83 9.45
CA ASP A 391 -15.64 30.47 10.86
C ASP A 391 -14.44 31.19 11.45
N GLU A 392 -14.68 32.29 12.17
CA GLU A 392 -13.64 32.92 12.98
C GLU A 392 -13.27 31.97 14.12
N LEU A 393 -12.07 31.41 14.08
CA LEU A 393 -11.53 30.73 15.25
C LEU A 393 -11.35 31.77 16.35
N PRO A 394 -11.83 31.54 17.58
CA PRO A 394 -11.46 32.39 18.70
C PRO A 394 -9.93 32.33 18.81
N VAL A 395 -9.29 33.46 18.54
CA VAL A 395 -7.85 33.63 18.75
C VAL A 395 -7.65 33.59 20.26
N GLY A 396 -7.19 32.44 20.75
CA GLY A 396 -6.83 32.20 22.16
C GLY A 396 -5.35 32.43 22.38
#